data_AF-E8R5Y2-F1
#
_entry.id   AF-E8R5Y2-F1
#
_cell.length_a   1.000
_cell.length_b   1.000
_cell.length_c   1.000
_cell.angle_alpha   90.00
_cell.angle_beta   90.00
_cell.angle_gamma   90.00
#
_symmetry.space_group_name_H-M   'P 1'
#
loop_
_entity.id
_entity.type
_entity.pdbx_description
1 polymer ?
#
loop_
_entity_poly.entity_id
_entity_poly.type
_entity_poly.pdbx_seq_one_letter_code
_entity_poly.pdbx_strand_id
1 'polypeptide(L)' 'MSIDKSLRKGGGLGGQRNVLKRAERMALLQEDGRWTENHGPYNLPKTKYRKLKPGQSGPKRPESAS' A
#
# COMPACT_ATOMS: atom_id res chain seq x y z
N MET A 1 -30.32 16.40 -7.53
CA MET A 1 -29.14 17.26 -7.78
C MET A 1 -28.16 16.47 -8.63
N SER A 2 -27.96 16.85 -9.90
CA SER A 2 -27.04 16.16 -10.82
C SER A 2 -25.66 16.80 -10.78
N ILE A 3 -24.62 15.98 -10.75
CA ILE A 3 -23.23 16.44 -10.82
C ILE A 3 -22.85 16.74 -12.28
N ASP A 4 -22.16 17.85 -12.51
CA ASP A 4 -21.69 18.23 -13.85
C ASP A 4 -20.62 17.25 -14.38
N LYS A 5 -20.55 17.07 -15.71
CA LYS A 5 -19.61 16.12 -16.33
C LYS A 5 -18.14 16.47 -16.08
N SER A 6 -17.80 17.76 -15.90
CA SER A 6 -16.43 18.18 -15.55
C SER A 6 -16.05 17.82 -14.12
N LEU A 7 -17.05 17.69 -13.23
CA LEU A 7 -16.88 17.30 -11.83
C LEU A 7 -16.87 15.78 -11.64
N ARG A 8 -17.12 15.00 -12.70
CA ARG A 8 -16.85 13.57 -12.69
C ARG A 8 -15.34 13.39 -12.60
N LYS A 9 -14.87 13.08 -11.40
CA LYS A 9 -13.46 12.76 -11.13
C LYS A 9 -13.01 11.68 -12.12
N GLY A 10 -12.17 12.06 -13.09
CA GLY A 10 -11.45 11.11 -13.93
C GLY A 10 -10.73 10.12 -13.02
N GLY A 11 -10.82 8.82 -13.34
CA GLY A 11 -10.47 7.72 -12.44
C GLY A 11 -9.21 7.97 -11.61
N GLY A 12 -9.25 7.52 -10.34
CA GLY A 12 -8.13 7.68 -9.41
C GLY A 12 -6.82 7.17 -10.03
N LEU A 13 -5.70 7.79 -9.63
CA LEU A 13 -4.30 7.51 -10.05
C LEU A 13 -4.17 6.18 -10.80
N GLY A 14 -4.24 6.20 -12.14
CA GLY A 14 -4.05 5.01 -12.97
C GLY A 14 -2.61 4.45 -12.95
N GLY A 15 -1.72 5.10 -12.19
CA GLY A 15 -0.32 4.73 -12.03
C GLY A 15 0.00 4.16 -10.65
N GLN A 16 1.14 3.45 -10.59
CA GLN A 16 1.68 2.92 -9.34
C GLN A 16 2.11 4.08 -8.41
N ARG A 17 1.76 3.99 -7.11
CA ARG A 17 2.06 5.05 -6.13
C ARG A 17 3.51 4.97 -5.68
N ASN A 18 4.20 6.12 -5.59
CA ASN A 18 5.60 6.19 -5.10
C ASN A 18 5.75 5.85 -3.61
N VAL A 19 4.68 6.00 -2.82
CA VAL A 19 4.68 5.76 -1.37
C VAL A 19 3.64 4.70 -1.03
N LEU A 20 4.09 3.64 -0.35
CA LEU A 20 3.27 2.56 0.14
C LEU A 20 2.39 3.02 1.31
N LYS A 21 1.14 2.54 1.35
CA LYS A 21 0.26 2.67 2.52
C LYS A 21 0.90 1.95 3.70
N ARG A 22 0.50 2.33 4.92
CA ARG A 22 0.98 1.70 6.16
C ARG A 22 0.85 0.17 6.10
N ALA A 23 -0.29 -0.36 5.66
CA ALA A 23 -0.50 -1.82 5.54
C ALA A 23 0.47 -2.51 4.55
N GLU A 24 0.72 -1.89 3.40
CA GLU A 24 1.66 -2.42 2.38
C GLU A 24 3.11 -2.41 2.93
N ARG A 25 3.45 -1.39 3.73
CA ARG A 25 4.74 -1.31 4.43
C ARG A 25 4.88 -2.39 5.52
N MET A 26 3.81 -2.67 6.25
CA MET A 26 3.80 -3.73 7.27
C MET A 26 4.01 -5.10 6.65
N ALA A 27 3.30 -5.41 5.55
CA ALA A 27 3.50 -6.64 4.79
C ALA A 27 4.96 -6.80 4.34
N LEU A 28 5.57 -5.75 3.80
CA LEU A 28 6.99 -5.79 3.43
C LEU A 28 7.92 -6.03 4.62
N LEU A 29 7.65 -5.39 5.76
CA LEU A 29 8.51 -5.56 6.93
C LEU A 29 8.36 -6.96 7.56
N GLN A 30 7.19 -7.60 7.41
CA GLN A 30 6.98 -9.00 7.75
C GLN A 30 7.76 -9.92 6.80
N GLU A 31 7.66 -9.69 5.47
CA GLU A 31 8.42 -10.44 4.46
C GLU A 31 9.94 -10.32 4.67
N ASP A 32 10.43 -9.12 4.99
CA ASP A 32 11.85 -8.86 5.25
C ASP A 32 12.28 -9.33 6.67
N GLY A 33 11.37 -9.86 7.50
CA GLY A 33 11.66 -10.32 8.88
C GLY A 33 12.03 -9.20 9.86
N ARG A 34 11.71 -7.95 9.53
CA ARG A 34 12.08 -6.74 10.30
C ARG A 34 10.97 -6.24 11.22
N TRP A 35 9.81 -6.87 11.18
CA TRP A 35 8.68 -6.57 12.04
C TRP A 35 7.94 -7.86 12.42
N THR A 36 7.54 -7.96 13.68
CA THR A 36 6.73 -9.06 14.23
C THR A 36 5.50 -8.47 14.93
N GLU A 37 4.47 -9.27 15.17
CA GLU A 37 3.21 -8.80 15.80
C GLU A 37 3.41 -8.21 17.21
N ASN A 38 4.47 -8.62 17.90
CA ASN A 38 4.86 -8.09 19.21
C ASN A 38 5.45 -6.67 19.11
N HIS A 39 5.96 -6.27 17.94
CA HIS A 39 6.36 -4.89 17.69
C HIS A 39 5.11 -4.08 17.34
N GLY A 40 4.79 -3.08 18.17
CA GLY A 40 3.65 -2.20 17.92
C GLY A 40 3.69 -1.52 16.54
N PRO A 41 2.57 -0.93 16.07
CA PRO A 41 2.47 -0.42 14.70
C PRO A 41 3.17 0.93 14.50
N TYR A 42 3.87 1.47 15.51
CA TYR A 42 4.54 2.76 15.50
C TYR A 42 6.07 2.60 15.37
N ASN A 43 6.76 3.67 14.97
CA ASN A 43 8.23 3.67 14.82
C ASN A 43 8.80 2.61 13.87
N LEU A 44 8.01 2.23 12.86
CA LEU A 44 8.39 1.26 11.85
C LEU A 44 9.59 1.76 11.01
N PRO A 45 10.55 0.88 10.66
CA PRO A 45 11.64 1.23 9.77
C PRO A 45 11.13 1.79 8.43
N LYS A 46 11.86 2.77 7.88
CA LYS A 46 11.55 3.34 6.57
C LYS A 46 11.78 2.28 5.47
N THR A 47 10.71 1.92 4.76
CA THR A 47 10.79 1.04 3.59
C THR A 47 10.92 1.86 2.31
N LYS A 48 11.83 1.45 1.41
CA LYS A 48 11.87 1.99 0.05
C LYS A 48 10.82 1.30 -0.82
N TYR A 49 10.29 2.05 -1.77
CA TYR A 49 9.42 1.50 -2.81
C TYR A 49 10.23 0.59 -3.76
N ARG A 50 9.71 -0.60 -4.06
CA ARG A 50 10.28 -1.53 -5.05
C ARG A 50 9.52 -1.37 -6.37
N LYS A 51 10.21 -1.10 -7.48
CA LYS A 51 9.61 -1.18 -8.82
C LYS A 51 9.34 -2.66 -9.13
N LEU A 52 8.07 -3.06 -9.18
CA LEU A 52 7.68 -4.40 -9.58
C LEU A 52 7.72 -4.52 -11.10
N LYS A 53 7.99 -5.73 -11.61
CA LYS A 53 7.89 -6.03 -13.04
C LYS A 53 6.41 -5.96 -13.48
N PRO A 54 6.13 -5.65 -14.76
CA PRO A 54 4.77 -5.67 -15.29
C PRO A 54 4.08 -7.00 -14.95
N GLY A 55 2.84 -6.95 -14.45
CA GLY A 55 2.06 -8.13 -14.06
C GLY A 55 2.22 -8.60 -12.61
N GLN A 56 3.21 -8.10 -11.84
CA GLN A 56 3.28 -8.39 -10.41
C GLN A 56 2.45 -7.41 -9.58
N SER A 57 1.55 -7.95 -8.75
CA SER A 57 0.90 -7.17 -7.70
C SER A 57 1.88 -6.92 -6.56
N GLY A 58 1.91 -5.68 -6.07
CA GLY A 58 2.70 -5.32 -4.90
C GLY A 58 2.25 -6.03 -3.61
N PRO A 59 2.97 -5.80 -2.51
CA PRO A 59 2.66 -6.35 -1.18
C PRO A 59 1.20 -6.03 -0.84
N LYS A 60 0.39 -7.07 -0.70
CA LYS A 60 -1.03 -6.91 -0.38
C LYS A 60 -1.17 -6.64 1.11
N ARG A 61 -2.21 -5.88 1.47
CA ARG A 61 -2.61 -5.73 2.86
C ARG A 61 -2.79 -7.14 3.43
N PRO A 62 -2.24 -7.46 4.62
CA PRO A 62 -2.61 -8.70 5.28
C PRO A 62 -4.13 -8.64 5.50
N GLU A 63 -4.87 -9.48 4.78
CA GLU A 63 -6.29 -9.71 5.03
C GLU A 63 -6.38 -10.11 6.49
N SER A 64 -7.05 -9.30 7.31
CA SER A 64 -7.27 -9.64 8.71
C SER A 64 -8.03 -10.95 8.73
N ALA A 65 -7.38 -12.02 9.18
CA ALA A 65 -8.06 -13.20 9.66
C ALA A 65 -9.06 -12.73 10.73
N SER A 66 -10.34 -12.73 10.37
CA SER A 66 -11.48 -12.68 11.30
C SER A 66 -12.08 -14.07 11.33
#